data_AF-A0AA37ME81-F1
#
_entry.id   AF-A0AA37ME81-F1
#
_cell.length_a   1.000
_cell.length_b   1.000
_cell.length_c   1.000
_cell.angle_alpha   90.00
_cell.angle_beta   90.00
_cell.angle_gamma   90.00
#
_symmetry.space_group_name_H-M   'P 1'
#
loop_
_entity.id
_entity.type
_entity.pdbx_description
1 polymer ?
#
loop_
_entity_poly.entity_id
_entity_poly.type
_entity_poly.pdbx_seq_one_letter_code
_entity_poly.pdbx_strand_id
1 'polypeptide(L)'
;MLAIRTFIFTIYTVPNQDWRPDFEAGDRVIVNRISNAPILKGDIIAFTDTVDATTNIGRVLYLPGDTIKYGKELYRIPLICCRRCGCKDCKLYLVRIGKQRVLVHKHQIIGKAKKIYHLKF
;
A
#
# COMPACT_ATOMS: atom_id res chain seq x y z
N MET A 1 13.65 -29.92 -13.21
CA MET A 1 13.92 -28.58 -12.63
C MET A 1 12.59 -27.86 -12.44
N LEU A 2 12.05 -27.85 -11.22
CA LEU A 2 10.81 -27.15 -10.89
C LEU A 2 11.11 -25.64 -10.86
N ALA A 3 11.02 -24.98 -12.02
CA ALA A 3 11.02 -23.53 -12.10
C ALA A 3 9.68 -23.02 -11.54
N ILE A 4 9.52 -23.05 -10.22
CA ILE A 4 8.48 -22.27 -9.55
C ILE A 4 8.80 -20.83 -9.92
N ARG A 5 8.07 -20.30 -10.90
CA ARG A 5 8.15 -18.92 -11.37
C ARG A 5 8.31 -18.01 -10.14
N THR A 6 9.45 -17.33 -10.07
CA THR A 6 9.86 -16.33 -9.08
C THR A 6 8.99 -15.06 -9.12
N PHE A 7 7.70 -15.19 -9.43
CA PHE A 7 6.71 -14.12 -9.56
C PHE A 7 5.81 -13.98 -8.31
N ILE A 8 5.96 -14.86 -7.32
CA ILE A 8 5.16 -14.83 -6.09
C ILE A 8 5.60 -13.69 -5.16
N PHE A 9 6.92 -13.46 -5.14
CA PHE A 9 7.55 -12.42 -4.34
C PHE A 9 8.38 -11.50 -5.21
N THR A 10 8.25 -10.20 -5.00
CA THR A 10 9.07 -9.20 -5.70
C THR A 10 9.80 -8.35 -4.68
N ILE A 11 11.10 -8.12 -4.90
CA ILE A 11 11.92 -7.27 -4.04
C ILE A 11 12.05 -5.90 -4.71
N TYR A 12 11.60 -4.87 -4.01
CA TYR A 12 11.77 -3.48 -4.42
C TYR A 12 12.83 -2.81 -3.55
N THR A 13 13.57 -1.87 -4.14
CA THR A 13 14.44 -0.95 -3.41
C THR A 13 13.73 0.38 -3.27
N VAL A 14 13.70 0.92 -2.05
CA VAL A 14 13.20 2.28 -1.80
C VAL A 14 14.17 3.29 -2.42
N PRO A 15 13.70 4.15 -3.34
CA PRO A 15 14.55 5.14 -4.01
C PRO A 15 15.08 6.18 -3.01
N ASN A 16 16.08 6.98 -3.43
CA ASN A 16 16.64 8.11 -2.67
C ASN A 16 15.63 9.27 -2.54
N GLN A 17 14.50 9.00 -1.90
CA GLN A 17 13.47 9.97 -1.55
C GLN A 17 13.17 9.87 -0.05
N ASP A 18 12.69 10.97 0.52
CA ASP A 18 12.48 11.11 1.95
C ASP A 18 11.16 10.42 2.36
N TRP A 19 11.19 9.08 2.45
CA TRP A 19 10.03 8.23 2.81
C TRP A 19 9.90 7.97 4.31
N ARG A 20 10.60 8.76 5.12
CA ARG A 20 10.50 8.75 6.59
C ARG A 20 9.08 9.15 7.05
N PRO A 21 8.62 8.62 8.20
CA PRO A 21 9.33 7.75 9.15
C PRO A 21 9.29 6.26 8.78
N ASP A 22 8.56 5.88 7.73
CA ASP A 22 8.22 4.48 7.50
C ASP A 22 9.31 3.71 6.72
N PHE A 23 10.08 4.41 5.89
CA PHE A 23 11.18 3.85 5.11
C PHE A 23 12.39 4.79 5.08
N GLU A 24 13.55 4.19 4.89
CA GLU A 24 14.80 4.89 4.57
C GLU A 24 15.24 4.53 3.15
N ALA A 25 15.94 5.46 2.50
CA ALA A 25 16.53 5.20 1.19
C ALA A 25 17.47 3.99 1.24
N GLY A 26 17.37 3.08 0.26
CA GLY A 26 18.13 1.83 0.26
C GLY A 26 17.46 0.67 1.02
N ASP A 27 16.30 0.89 1.64
CA ASP A 27 15.48 -0.19 2.20
C ASP A 27 15.05 -1.18 1.11
N ARG A 28 15.21 -2.48 1.40
CA ARG A 28 14.75 -3.57 0.54
C ARG A 28 13.47 -4.14 1.10
N VAL A 29 12.42 -4.14 0.29
CA VAL A 29 11.08 -4.56 0.68
C VAL A 29 10.64 -5.72 -0.19
N ILE A 30 10.26 -6.83 0.44
CA ILE A 30 9.63 -7.97 -0.26
C ILE A 30 8.12 -7.80 -0.28
N VAL A 31 7.52 -7.98 -1.44
CA VAL A 31 6.07 -7.92 -1.64
C VAL A 31 5.56 -9.32 -1.91
N ASN A 32 4.58 -9.77 -1.14
CA ASN A 32 3.87 -11.02 -1.38
C ASN A 32 2.61 -10.75 -2.22
N ARG A 33 2.61 -11.23 -3.47
CA ARG A 33 1.51 -11.02 -4.43
C ARG A 33 0.37 -12.03 -4.32
N ILE A 34 0.54 -13.09 -3.51
CA ILE A 34 -0.43 -14.20 -3.39
C ILE A 34 -1.19 -14.15 -2.05
N SER A 35 -0.76 -13.31 -1.12
CA SER A 35 -1.39 -13.24 0.19
C SER A 35 -2.84 -12.74 0.07
N ASN A 36 -3.80 -13.64 0.32
CA ASN A 36 -5.21 -13.29 0.56
C ASN A 36 -5.45 -12.79 2.00
N ALA A 37 -4.40 -12.51 2.77
CA ALA A 37 -4.54 -12.03 4.13
C ALA A 37 -5.24 -10.66 4.16
N PRO A 38 -6.16 -10.42 5.11
CA PRO A 38 -6.82 -9.14 5.24
C PRO A 38 -5.80 -8.03 5.50
N ILE A 39 -5.97 -6.88 4.84
CA ILE A 39 -5.14 -5.70 5.06
C ILE A 39 -5.56 -5.04 6.37
N LEU A 40 -4.59 -4.84 7.26
CA LEU A 40 -4.78 -4.27 8.58
C LEU A 40 -4.11 -2.90 8.67
N LYS A 41 -4.56 -2.11 9.65
CA LYS A 41 -3.91 -0.85 9.99
C LYS A 41 -2.46 -1.11 10.43
N GLY A 42 -1.53 -0.33 9.89
CA GLY A 42 -0.10 -0.47 10.11
C GLY A 42 0.62 -1.40 9.12
N ASP A 43 -0.11 -2.18 8.32
CA ASP A 43 0.50 -3.00 7.27
C ASP A 43 1.23 -2.12 6.25
N ILE A 44 2.33 -2.65 5.71
CA ILE A 44 2.95 -2.08 4.52
C ILE A 44 2.37 -2.80 3.31
N ILE A 45 1.99 -2.03 2.30
CA ILE A 45 1.45 -2.54 1.05
C ILE A 45 2.20 -1.96 -0.14
N ALA A 46 2.28 -2.74 -1.21
CA ALA A 46 2.67 -2.24 -2.53
C ALA A 46 1.41 -2.08 -3.39
N PHE A 47 1.36 -0.99 -4.16
CA PHE A 47 0.23 -0.68 -5.02
C PHE A 47 0.70 0.05 -6.28
N THR A 48 -0.09 -0.04 -7.34
CA THR A 48 0.19 0.64 -8.61
C THR A 48 -0.53 1.98 -8.64
N ASP A 49 0.22 3.06 -8.90
CA ASP A 49 -0.40 4.34 -9.25
C ASP A 49 -0.95 4.26 -10.68
N THR A 50 -2.21 4.64 -10.87
CA THR A 50 -2.87 4.65 -12.17
C THR A 50 -2.36 5.74 -13.09
N VAL A 51 -1.71 6.79 -12.57
CA VAL A 51 -1.21 7.90 -13.39
C VAL A 51 0.09 7.52 -14.10
N ASP A 52 1.06 6.98 -13.36
CA ASP A 52 2.41 6.71 -13.88
C ASP A 52 2.70 5.22 -14.10
N ALA A 53 1.74 4.33 -13.82
CA ALA A 53 1.91 2.86 -13.79
C ALA A 53 3.09 2.37 -12.90
N THR A 54 3.59 3.24 -12.02
CA THR A 54 4.70 2.94 -11.12
C THR A 54 4.20 2.22 -9.88
N THR A 55 4.99 1.25 -9.39
CA THR A 55 4.73 0.60 -8.10
C THR A 55 5.22 1.49 -6.95
N ASN A 56 4.30 1.87 -6.09
CA ASN A 56 4.57 2.59 -4.85
C ASN A 56 4.41 1.66 -3.64
N ILE A 57 5.09 2.03 -2.54
CA ILE A 57 5.00 1.32 -1.26
C ILE A 57 4.58 2.32 -0.20
N GLY A 58 3.69 1.91 0.68
CA GLY A 58 3.24 2.78 1.76
C GLY A 58 2.66 2.03 2.94
N ARG A 59 2.53 2.73 4.06
CA ARG A 59 1.95 2.20 5.30
C ARG A 59 0.47 2.54 5.40
N VAL A 60 -0.36 1.54 5.67
CA VAL A 60 -1.79 1.71 5.86
C VAL A 60 -2.05 2.44 7.18
N LEU A 61 -2.67 3.61 7.13
CA LEU A 61 -3.04 4.39 8.31
C LEU A 61 -4.46 4.12 8.77
N TYR A 62 -5.38 3.93 7.83
CA TYR A 62 -6.80 3.74 8.10
C TYR A 62 -7.45 2.83 7.07
N LEU A 63 -8.44 2.09 7.53
CA LEU A 63 -9.17 1.10 6.77
C LEU A 63 -10.49 1.67 6.22
N PRO A 64 -11.08 1.02 5.21
CA PRO A 64 -12.44 1.31 4.77
C PRO A 64 -13.42 1.32 5.96
N GLY A 65 -14.18 2.40 6.11
CA GLY A 65 -15.14 2.58 7.19
C GLY A 65 -14.62 3.33 8.43
N ASP A 66 -13.31 3.49 8.58
CA ASP A 66 -12.70 4.29 9.64
C ASP A 66 -13.09 5.77 9.50
N THR A 67 -13.13 6.47 10.63
CA THR A 67 -13.33 7.93 10.65
C THR A 67 -12.00 8.63 10.89
N ILE A 68 -11.69 9.61 10.04
CA ILE A 68 -10.50 10.45 10.11
C ILE A 68 -10.91 11.88 10.43
N LYS A 69 -10.07 12.58 11.20
CA LYS A 69 -10.21 14.02 11.41
C LYS A 69 -9.35 14.74 10.40
N TYR A 70 -9.95 15.65 9.63
CA TYR A 70 -9.24 16.52 8.70
C TYR A 70 -9.66 17.96 8.98
N GLY A 71 -8.73 18.75 9.53
CA GLY A 71 -9.04 20.07 10.08
C GLY A 71 -9.98 19.98 11.29
N LYS A 72 -11.13 20.66 11.19
CA LYS A 72 -12.18 20.65 12.22
C LYS A 72 -13.25 19.57 11.97
N GLU A 73 -13.23 18.93 10.81
CA GLU A 73 -14.29 18.03 10.37
C GLU A 73 -13.89 16.57 10.48
N LEU A 74 -14.91 15.70 10.54
CA LEU A 74 -14.78 14.25 10.56
C LEU A 74 -15.24 13.68 9.22
N TYR A 75 -14.38 12.87 8.63
CA TYR A 75 -14.64 12.20 7.35
C TYR A 75 -14.59 10.70 7.56
N ARG A 76 -15.50 9.97 6.93
CA ARG A 76 -15.49 8.51 6.95
C ARG A 76 -14.91 7.96 5.65
N ILE A 77 -13.94 7.05 5.76
CA ILE A 77 -13.34 6.42 4.59
C ILE A 77 -14.39 5.53 3.91
N PRO A 78 -14.62 5.68 2.58
CA PRO A 78 -15.67 4.94 1.90
C PRO A 78 -15.43 3.42 1.92
N LEU A 79 -16.47 2.68 2.32
CA LEU A 79 -16.54 1.22 2.22
C LEU A 79 -16.80 0.74 0.78
N ILE A 80 -17.40 1.62 -0.03
CA ILE A 80 -17.77 1.41 -1.42
C ILE A 80 -17.44 2.67 -2.22
N CYS A 81 -17.04 2.53 -3.49
CA CYS A 81 -16.74 3.70 -4.34
C CYS A 81 -18.00 4.49 -4.72
N CYS A 82 -19.11 3.80 -4.98
CA CYS A 82 -20.38 4.42 -5.32
C CYS A 82 -21.54 3.43 -5.08
N ARG A 83 -22.77 3.95 -4.96
CA ARG A 83 -23.98 3.14 -4.78
C ARG A 83 -24.33 2.26 -5.99
N ARG A 84 -23.71 2.52 -7.15
CA ARG A 84 -23.97 1.81 -8.41
C ARG A 84 -22.98 0.66 -8.67
N CYS A 85 -21.86 0.57 -7.95
CA CYS A 85 -20.89 -0.50 -8.16
C CYS A 85 -21.27 -1.74 -7.33
N GLY A 86 -21.55 -2.87 -8.00
CA GLY A 86 -21.72 -4.18 -7.35
C GLY A 86 -20.39 -4.87 -7.00
N CYS A 87 -19.27 -4.20 -7.22
CA CYS A 87 -17.93 -4.76 -7.08
C CYS A 87 -17.50 -4.90 -5.61
N LYS A 88 -16.97 -6.07 -5.24
CA LYS A 88 -16.48 -6.35 -3.86
C LYS A 88 -15.14 -5.69 -3.53
N ASP A 89 -14.47 -5.13 -4.53
CA ASP A 89 -13.11 -4.58 -4.43
C ASP A 89 -13.03 -3.05 -4.45
N CYS A 90 -14.17 -2.35 -4.42
CA CYS A 90 -14.17 -0.89 -4.33
C CYS A 90 -14.08 -0.37 -2.91
N LYS A 91 -13.04 -0.82 -2.21
CA LYS A 91 -12.66 -0.35 -0.87
C LYS A 91 -11.50 0.63 -0.97
N LEU A 92 -11.51 1.67 -0.16
CA LEU A 92 -10.46 2.68 -0.11
C LEU A 92 -9.67 2.58 1.20
N TYR A 93 -8.35 2.65 1.11
CA TYR A 93 -7.44 2.66 2.25
C TYR A 93 -6.70 3.99 2.26
N LEU A 94 -6.52 4.60 3.43
CA LEU A 94 -5.64 5.76 3.56
C LEU A 94 -4.23 5.27 3.86
N VAL A 95 -3.29 5.57 2.96
CA VAL A 95 -1.92 5.07 2.98
C VAL A 95 -0.96 6.25 3.09
N ARG A 96 0.09 6.10 3.90
CA ARG A 96 1.18 7.07 4.00
C ARG A 96 2.32 6.67 3.08
N ILE A 97 2.83 7.65 2.32
CA ILE A 97 4.05 7.55 1.53
C ILE A 97 4.93 8.74 1.94
N GLY A 98 5.97 8.48 2.74
CA GLY A 98 6.77 9.54 3.36
C GLY A 98 5.90 10.53 4.15
N LYS A 99 5.90 11.79 3.74
CA LYS A 99 5.09 12.87 4.37
C LYS A 99 3.68 12.99 3.80
N GLN A 100 3.38 12.32 2.70
CA GLN A 100 2.09 12.40 2.00
C GLN A 100 1.13 11.32 2.48
N ARG A 101 -0.18 11.60 2.33
CA ARG A 101 -1.26 10.63 2.57
C ARG A 101 -2.08 10.52 1.29
N VAL A 102 -2.28 9.31 0.82
CA VAL A 102 -2.93 9.00 -0.44
C VAL A 102 -4.04 7.98 -0.21
N LEU A 103 -5.16 8.13 -0.93
CA LEU A 103 -6.23 7.15 -0.96
C LEU A 103 -5.93 6.11 -2.03
N VAL A 104 -5.91 4.83 -1.64
CA VAL A 104 -5.59 3.71 -2.52
C VAL A 104 -6.78 2.77 -2.61
N HIS A 105 -7.21 2.45 -3.83
CA HIS A 105 -8.25 1.46 -4.05
C HIS A 105 -7.71 0.04 -3.85
N LYS A 106 -8.53 -0.86 -3.30
CA LYS A 106 -8.14 -2.26 -3.09
C LYS A 106 -7.62 -2.93 -4.36
N HIS A 107 -8.23 -2.66 -5.51
CA HIS A 107 -7.80 -3.26 -6.79
C HIS A 107 -6.46 -2.72 -7.32
N GLN A 108 -5.96 -1.59 -6.80
CA GLN A 108 -4.62 -1.09 -7.08
C GLN A 108 -3.56 -1.77 -6.22
N ILE A 109 -3.96 -2.42 -5.12
CA ILE A 109 -3.04 -3.05 -4.17
C ILE A 109 -2.55 -4.38 -4.77
N ILE A 110 -1.23 -4.47 -4.96
CA ILE A 110 -0.55 -5.65 -5.46
C ILE A 110 -0.44 -6.71 -4.35
N GLY A 111 -0.16 -6.26 -3.12
CA GLY A 111 -0.05 -7.16 -1.98
C GLY A 111 0.61 -6.54 -0.76
N LYS A 112 0.67 -7.31 0.32
CA LYS A 112 1.38 -6.93 1.54
C LYS A 112 2.88 -6.99 1.31
N ALA A 113 3.58 -6.10 1.98
CA ALA A 113 5.01 -5.98 1.87
C ALA A 113 5.68 -5.98 3.25
N LYS A 114 6.94 -6.38 3.30
CA LYS A 114 7.73 -6.41 4.53
C LYS A 114 9.15 -5.94 4.24
N LYS A 115 9.68 -5.07 5.10
CA LYS A 115 11.08 -4.68 5.07
C LYS A 115 11.94 -5.90 5.43
N ILE A 116 12.96 -6.17 4.62
CA ILE A 116 13.87 -7.29 4.83
C ILE A 116 15.14 -6.79 5.53
N TYR A 117 15.82 -5.80 4.92
CA TYR A 117 17.05 -5.20 5.42
C TYR A 117 17.25 -3.82 4.79
N HIS A 118 18.19 -3.05 5.33
CA HIS A 118 18.58 -1.72 4.85
C HIS A 118 20.01 -1.79 4.29
N LEU A 119 20.20 -1.41 3.03
CA LEU A 119 21.54 -1.23 2.47
C LEU A 119 21.98 0.22 2.71
N LYS A 120 23.03 0.40 3.51
CA LYS A 120 23.72 1.67 3.62
C LYS A 120 24.50 1.88 2.33
N PHE A 121 24.13 2.89 1.55
CA PHE A 121 24.92 3.38 0.42
C PHE A 121 25.72 4.61 0.87
#